data_AF-A0A4Q0SVR7-F1
#
_entry.id   AF-A0A4Q0SVR7-F1
#
_cell.length_a   1.000
_cell.length_b   1.000
_cell.length_c   1.000
_cell.angle_alpha   90.00
_cell.angle_beta   90.00
_cell.angle_gamma   90.00
#
_symmetry.space_group_name_H-M   'P 1'
#
loop_
_entity.id
_entity.type
_entity.pdbx_description
1 polymer ?
#
loop_
_entity_poly.entity_id
_entity_poly.type
_entity_poly.pdbx_seq_one_letter_code
_entity_poly.pdbx_strand_id
1 'polypeptide(L)'
;MTTSTGPHPTRRLILQGAASVALIGLGNLPFAASPARAAANDKYPEEAFKQKSEADAIKALYGKAAEPSDKVKLDAPEIAENGGVVPVSVTTTLDKVTSISFFVAENPFALAASYKIADGTIPGVANRLKMAKTTKLVAIVEADGKLYSATKEVKVTVGGCGG
;
A
#
# COMPACT_ATOMS: atom_id res chain seq x y z
N MET A 1 73.92 -34.14 -13.52
CA MET A 1 74.04 -32.90 -12.73
C MET A 1 73.29 -31.82 -13.50
N THR A 2 72.03 -31.59 -13.15
CA THR A 2 71.48 -30.50 -12.32
C THR A 2 70.70 -29.53 -13.21
N THR A 3 69.40 -29.78 -13.29
CA THR A 3 68.37 -28.86 -13.78
C THR A 3 68.36 -27.61 -12.91
N SER A 4 68.54 -26.43 -13.52
CA SER A 4 68.30 -25.15 -12.85
C SER A 4 67.39 -24.29 -13.73
N THR A 5 66.08 -24.53 -13.63
CA THR A 5 65.03 -23.67 -14.16
C THR A 5 64.53 -22.78 -13.03
N GLY A 6 65.20 -21.64 -12.82
CA GLY A 6 64.70 -20.57 -11.97
C GLY A 6 63.49 -19.88 -12.63
N PRO A 7 62.56 -19.30 -11.85
CA PRO A 7 61.35 -18.69 -12.40
C PRO A 7 61.71 -17.49 -13.29
N HIS A 8 61.35 -17.56 -14.56
CA HIS A 8 61.65 -16.52 -15.55
C HIS A 8 61.00 -15.17 -15.13
N PRO A 9 61.78 -14.07 -15.05
CA PRO A 9 61.34 -12.79 -14.49
C PRO A 9 60.13 -12.19 -15.23
N THR A 10 60.01 -12.48 -16.53
CA THR A 10 58.90 -12.08 -17.40
C THR A 10 57.56 -12.67 -16.99
N ARG A 11 57.51 -13.90 -16.46
CA ARG A 11 56.24 -14.51 -16.01
C ARG A 11 55.71 -13.88 -14.73
N ARG A 12 56.61 -13.51 -13.82
CA ARG A 12 56.27 -12.82 -12.57
C ARG A 12 55.79 -11.39 -12.83
N LEU A 13 56.41 -10.71 -13.80
CA LEU A 13 56.02 -9.36 -14.21
C LEU A 13 54.62 -9.33 -14.85
N ILE A 14 54.31 -10.32 -15.70
CA ILE A 14 52.98 -10.45 -16.32
C ILE A 14 51.91 -10.74 -15.26
N LEU A 15 52.20 -11.62 -14.30
CA LEU A 15 51.25 -11.96 -13.24
C LEU A 15 51.00 -10.78 -12.28
N GLN A 16 52.06 -10.02 -11.95
CA GLN A 16 51.95 -8.80 -11.15
C GLN A 16 51.16 -7.71 -11.91
N GLY A 17 51.41 -7.54 -13.22
CA GLY A 17 50.67 -6.60 -14.06
C GLY A 17 49.18 -6.94 -14.18
N ALA A 18 48.86 -8.22 -14.37
CA ALA A 18 47.47 -8.70 -14.45
C ALA A 18 46.70 -8.48 -13.14
N ALA A 19 47.34 -8.69 -11.98
CA ALA A 19 46.72 -8.46 -10.68
C ALA A 19 46.39 -6.98 -10.43
N SER A 20 47.27 -6.05 -10.85
CA SER A 20 47.03 -4.61 -10.72
C SER A 20 45.89 -4.09 -11.60
N VAL A 21 45.69 -4.64 -12.81
CA VAL A 21 44.61 -4.21 -13.71
C VAL A 21 43.23 -4.67 -13.21
N ALA A 22 43.14 -5.86 -12.61
CA ALA A 22 41.88 -6.37 -12.06
C ALA A 22 41.35 -5.55 -10.86
N LEU A 23 42.25 -5.05 -10.00
CA LEU A 23 41.87 -4.25 -8.82
C LEU A 23 41.39 -2.83 -9.20
N ILE A 24 41.97 -2.23 -10.24
CA ILE A 24 41.55 -0.90 -10.72
C ILE A 24 40.22 -0.99 -11.49
N GLY A 25 39.98 -2.10 -12.22
CA GLY A 25 38.73 -2.34 -12.95
C GLY A 25 37.51 -2.58 -12.04
N LEU A 26 37.72 -3.15 -10.85
CA LEU A 26 36.68 -3.38 -9.84
C LEU A 26 36.49 -2.21 -8.86
N GLY A 27 37.53 -1.39 -8.63
CA GLY A 27 37.46 -0.24 -7.72
C GLY A 27 36.72 0.98 -8.28
N ASN A 28 36.52 1.05 -9.60
CA ASN A 28 35.77 2.12 -10.29
C ASN A 28 34.37 1.70 -10.74
N LEU A 29 33.94 0.46 -10.46
CA LEU A 29 32.50 0.19 -10.47
C LEU A 29 31.96 0.94 -9.25
N PRO A 30 31.11 1.97 -9.42
CA PRO A 30 30.41 2.48 -8.28
C PRO A 30 29.66 1.28 -7.72
N PHE A 31 30.02 0.87 -6.50
CA PHE A 31 29.13 0.16 -5.59
C PHE A 31 27.99 1.13 -5.19
N ALA A 32 27.47 1.88 -6.17
CA ALA A 32 26.14 2.41 -6.15
C ALA A 32 25.30 1.15 -6.10
N ALA A 33 24.97 0.77 -4.87
CA ALA A 33 23.76 0.05 -4.56
C ALA A 33 22.76 0.48 -5.61
N SER A 34 22.48 -0.41 -6.57
CA SER A 34 21.40 -0.18 -7.51
C SER A 34 20.26 0.20 -6.58
N PRO A 35 19.75 1.45 -6.60
CA PRO A 35 18.73 1.83 -5.65
C PRO A 35 17.67 0.78 -5.90
N ALA A 36 17.42 -0.06 -4.91
CA ALA A 36 16.38 -1.06 -4.98
C ALA A 36 15.18 -0.22 -5.39
N ARG A 37 14.74 -0.36 -6.64
CA ARG A 37 13.58 0.37 -7.13
C ARG A 37 12.46 -0.33 -6.42
N ALA A 38 12.24 0.06 -5.16
CA ALA A 38 10.97 -0.05 -4.50
C ALA A 38 10.03 0.77 -5.39
N ALA A 39 9.53 0.12 -6.44
CA ALA A 39 8.49 0.60 -7.33
C ALA A 39 7.14 0.58 -6.60
N ALA A 40 7.16 1.02 -5.34
CA ALA A 40 6.02 1.36 -4.53
C ALA A 40 6.21 2.81 -4.07
N ASN A 41 6.55 3.70 -5.03
CA ASN A 41 6.41 5.13 -4.86
C ASN A 41 4.97 5.55 -5.16
N ASP A 42 4.02 4.74 -4.70
CA ASP A 42 2.67 5.24 -4.47
C ASP A 42 2.79 6.20 -3.30
N LYS A 43 2.93 7.49 -3.62
CA LYS A 43 2.93 8.57 -2.64
C LYS A 43 1.82 8.26 -1.65
N TYR A 44 2.18 7.96 -0.41
CA TYR A 44 1.24 7.82 0.69
C TYR A 44 0.33 9.05 0.64
N PRO A 45 -0.99 8.89 0.49
CA PRO A 45 -1.89 10.02 0.32
C PRO A 45 -2.08 10.72 1.67
N GLU A 46 -1.02 11.38 2.17
CA GLU A 46 -1.00 12.08 3.46
C GLU A 46 -2.14 13.09 3.56
N GLU A 47 -2.43 13.77 2.45
CA GLU A 47 -3.46 14.80 2.41
C GLU A 47 -4.86 14.20 2.59
N ALA A 48 -5.12 13.02 2.03
CA ALA A 48 -6.40 12.34 2.20
C ALA A 48 -6.56 11.70 3.58
N PHE A 49 -5.47 11.16 4.15
CA PHE A 49 -5.49 10.64 5.51
C PHE A 49 -5.65 11.74 6.55
N LYS A 50 -5.15 12.96 6.30
CA LYS A 50 -5.27 14.11 7.22
C LYS A 50 -6.65 14.79 7.20
N GLN A 51 -7.52 14.49 6.24
CA GLN A 51 -8.85 15.12 6.19
C GLN A 51 -9.79 14.57 7.26
N LYS A 52 -10.51 15.49 7.90
CA LYS A 52 -11.54 15.21 8.91
C LYS A 52 -12.94 15.05 8.33
N SER A 53 -13.12 15.37 7.05
CA SER A 53 -14.40 15.40 6.35
C SER A 53 -14.40 14.35 5.24
N GLU A 54 -15.44 13.51 5.20
CA GLU A 54 -15.57 12.45 4.19
C GLU A 54 -15.54 13.01 2.77
N ALA A 55 -16.33 14.06 2.51
CA ALA A 55 -16.42 14.67 1.19
C ALA A 55 -15.07 15.22 0.72
N ASP A 56 -14.26 15.75 1.63
CA ASP A 56 -12.94 16.29 1.34
C ASP A 56 -11.90 15.18 1.19
N ALA A 57 -12.00 14.10 1.96
CA ALA A 57 -11.15 12.91 1.83
C ALA A 57 -11.38 12.19 0.49
N ILE A 58 -12.62 12.10 0.03
CA ILE A 58 -12.99 11.47 -1.25
C ILE A 58 -12.47 12.32 -2.42
N LYS A 59 -12.64 13.65 -2.34
CA LYS A 59 -12.05 14.57 -3.32
C LYS A 59 -10.52 14.52 -3.32
N ALA A 60 -9.89 14.41 -2.15
CA ALA A 60 -8.45 14.31 -2.03
C ALA A 60 -7.88 12.97 -2.56
N LEU A 61 -8.59 11.85 -2.38
CA LEU A 61 -8.15 10.55 -2.90
C LEU A 61 -8.39 10.37 -4.39
N TYR A 62 -9.59 10.73 -4.86
CA TYR A 62 -10.04 10.32 -6.18
C TYR A 62 -10.35 11.49 -7.12
N GLY A 63 -10.45 12.73 -6.61
CA GLY A 63 -10.76 13.92 -7.40
C GLY A 63 -12.15 13.93 -8.04
N LYS A 64 -12.99 12.91 -7.77
CA LYS A 64 -14.31 12.71 -8.38
C LYS A 64 -15.32 12.29 -7.30
N ALA A 65 -16.60 12.56 -7.55
CA ALA A 65 -17.68 12.10 -6.68
C ALA A 65 -17.96 10.61 -6.94
N ALA A 66 -18.23 9.86 -5.88
CA ALA A 66 -18.64 8.46 -5.98
C ALA A 66 -20.16 8.37 -6.17
N GLU A 67 -20.60 7.51 -7.08
CA GLU A 67 -22.03 7.24 -7.31
C GLU A 67 -22.48 6.09 -6.40
N PRO A 68 -23.64 6.19 -5.73
CA PRO A 68 -24.16 5.08 -4.95
C PRO A 68 -24.47 3.90 -5.87
N SER A 69 -24.05 2.68 -5.48
CA SER A 69 -24.33 1.48 -6.27
C SER A 69 -24.62 0.26 -5.42
N ASP A 70 -25.69 -0.45 -5.78
CA ASP A 70 -26.12 -1.69 -5.14
C ASP A 70 -25.20 -2.89 -5.44
N LYS A 71 -24.24 -2.72 -6.36
CA LYS A 71 -23.25 -3.75 -6.71
C LYS A 71 -22.08 -3.82 -5.71
N VAL A 72 -22.02 -2.89 -4.76
CA VAL A 72 -21.05 -2.89 -3.66
C VAL A 72 -21.79 -3.30 -2.39
N LYS A 73 -21.49 -4.50 -1.89
CA LYS A 73 -22.05 -5.00 -0.64
C LYS A 73 -21.12 -4.62 0.51
N LEU A 74 -21.62 -3.78 1.41
CA LEU A 74 -20.97 -3.39 2.65
C LEU A 74 -21.61 -4.11 3.83
N ASP A 75 -20.89 -5.08 4.37
CA ASP A 75 -21.27 -5.81 5.57
C ASP A 75 -20.54 -5.22 6.77
N ALA A 76 -21.32 -4.61 7.65
CA ALA A 76 -20.91 -4.14 8.97
C ALA A 76 -22.04 -4.45 9.98
N PRO A 77 -21.72 -4.68 11.26
CA PRO A 77 -22.72 -4.86 12.30
C PRO A 77 -23.51 -3.58 12.51
N GLU A 78 -24.82 -3.66 12.79
CA GLU A 78 -25.63 -2.48 13.11
C GLU A 78 -25.24 -1.87 14.47
N ILE A 79 -24.85 -2.73 15.42
CA ILE A 79 -24.41 -2.35 16.75
C ILE A 79 -23.02 -2.94 17.00
N ALA A 80 -22.05 -2.07 17.23
CA ALA A 80 -20.70 -2.42 17.65
C ALA A 80 -20.58 -2.25 19.17
N GLU A 81 -20.54 -3.38 19.89
CA GLU A 81 -20.31 -3.39 21.34
C GLU A 81 -18.91 -2.91 21.72
N ASN A 82 -17.93 -3.16 20.84
CA ASN A 82 -16.55 -2.75 21.02
C ASN A 82 -16.09 -1.93 19.81
N GLY A 83 -16.04 -0.60 19.96
CA GLY A 83 -15.56 0.31 18.94
C GLY A 83 -14.07 0.17 18.64
N GLY A 84 -13.31 -0.59 19.42
CA GLY A 84 -11.88 -0.83 19.18
C GLY A 84 -11.62 -1.88 18.10
N VAL A 85 -12.61 -2.74 17.84
CA VAL A 85 -12.49 -3.85 16.89
C VAL A 85 -13.85 -4.11 16.24
N VAL A 86 -14.20 -3.33 15.23
CA VAL A 86 -15.44 -3.52 14.48
C VAL A 86 -15.15 -4.26 13.17
N PRO A 87 -15.69 -5.47 12.96
CA PRO A 87 -15.51 -6.20 11.72
C PRO A 87 -16.30 -5.52 10.59
N VAL A 88 -15.64 -5.21 9.49
CA VAL A 88 -16.23 -4.62 8.30
C VAL A 88 -15.73 -5.39 7.08
N SER A 89 -16.63 -5.78 6.21
CA SER A 89 -16.30 -6.44 4.95
C SER A 89 -17.00 -5.78 3.78
N VAL A 90 -16.25 -5.57 2.70
CA VAL A 90 -16.79 -5.10 1.43
C VAL A 90 -16.55 -6.18 0.40
N THR A 91 -17.61 -6.56 -0.29
CA THR A 91 -17.56 -7.44 -1.45
C THR A 91 -18.25 -6.77 -2.61
N THR A 92 -17.70 -6.87 -3.81
CA THR A 92 -18.35 -6.34 -5.01
C THR A 92 -18.38 -7.39 -6.10
N THR A 93 -19.41 -7.32 -6.94
CA THR A 93 -19.54 -8.12 -8.15
C THR A 93 -19.13 -7.33 -9.39
N LEU A 94 -18.49 -6.18 -9.21
CA LEU A 94 -17.95 -5.37 -10.31
C LEU A 94 -16.67 -5.99 -10.86
N ASP A 95 -16.54 -5.98 -12.17
CA ASP A 95 -15.32 -6.39 -12.87
C ASP A 95 -14.30 -5.24 -12.88
N LYS A 96 -13.00 -5.57 -12.89
CA LYS A 96 -11.87 -4.61 -12.96
C LYS A 96 -11.85 -3.58 -11.83
N VAL A 97 -11.91 -4.07 -10.60
CA VAL A 97 -11.76 -3.23 -9.41
C VAL A 97 -10.28 -2.90 -9.21
N THR A 98 -9.97 -1.61 -9.17
CA THR A 98 -8.61 -1.10 -9.02
C THR A 98 -8.31 -0.68 -7.60
N SER A 99 -9.30 -0.17 -6.86
CA SER A 99 -9.12 0.23 -5.47
C SER A 99 -10.39 0.08 -4.62
N ILE A 100 -10.19 -0.18 -3.33
CA ILE A 100 -11.25 -0.22 -2.32
C ILE A 100 -10.80 0.63 -1.13
N SER A 101 -11.58 1.63 -0.77
CA SER A 101 -11.30 2.51 0.36
C SER A 101 -12.47 2.54 1.34
N PHE A 102 -12.14 2.61 2.63
CA PHE A 102 -13.08 2.68 3.73
C PHE A 102 -12.98 4.04 4.40
N PHE A 103 -14.11 4.69 4.59
CA PHE A 103 -14.24 5.98 5.24
C PHE A 103 -15.16 5.89 6.46
N VAL A 104 -14.79 6.65 7.49
CA VAL A 104 -15.46 6.71 8.78
C VAL A 104 -15.60 8.18 9.16
N ALA A 105 -16.77 8.77 8.92
CA ALA A 105 -17.02 10.21 9.09
C ALA A 105 -16.57 10.79 10.42
N GLU A 106 -16.88 10.08 11.50
CA GLU A 106 -16.77 10.60 12.86
C GLU A 106 -15.45 10.25 13.55
N ASN A 107 -14.47 9.74 12.79
CA ASN A 107 -13.14 9.42 13.28
C ASN A 107 -12.19 10.62 13.04
N PRO A 108 -11.09 10.80 13.82
CA PRO A 108 -10.16 11.91 13.62
C PRO A 108 -9.55 11.94 12.21
N PHE A 109 -9.44 10.77 11.59
CA PHE A 109 -9.07 10.58 10.21
C PHE A 109 -10.26 9.94 9.48
N ALA A 110 -10.80 10.64 8.48
CA ALA A 110 -11.96 10.17 7.74
C ALA A 110 -11.65 8.93 6.89
N LEU A 111 -10.41 8.80 6.40
CA LEU A 111 -9.95 7.62 5.67
C LEU A 111 -9.41 6.58 6.67
N ALA A 112 -10.08 5.44 6.75
CA ALA A 112 -9.71 4.38 7.68
C ALA A 112 -8.78 3.32 7.05
N ALA A 113 -9.01 2.97 5.79
CA ALA A 113 -8.12 2.11 5.02
C ALA A 113 -8.28 2.33 3.52
N SER A 114 -7.22 2.15 2.74
CA SER A 114 -7.26 2.16 1.28
C SER A 114 -6.44 0.99 0.74
N TYR A 115 -7.03 0.22 -0.15
CA TYR A 115 -6.47 -0.98 -0.74
C TYR A 115 -6.39 -0.80 -2.24
N LYS A 116 -5.22 -1.10 -2.81
CA LYS A 116 -5.05 -1.21 -4.26
C LYS A 116 -5.14 -2.68 -4.64
N ILE A 117 -6.03 -2.98 -5.58
CA ILE A 117 -6.30 -4.34 -6.03
C ILE A 117 -5.69 -4.48 -7.42
N ALA A 118 -4.85 -5.51 -7.59
CA ALA A 118 -4.29 -5.84 -8.88
C ALA A 118 -5.31 -6.63 -9.71
N ASP A 119 -5.28 -6.44 -11.02
CA ASP A 119 -6.15 -7.16 -11.97
C ASP A 119 -6.06 -8.68 -11.77
N GLY A 120 -7.22 -9.34 -11.74
CA GLY A 120 -7.35 -10.78 -11.51
C GLY A 120 -7.50 -11.18 -10.03
N THR A 121 -7.49 -10.23 -9.09
CA THR A 121 -7.77 -10.50 -7.68
C THR A 121 -9.28 -10.40 -7.40
N ILE A 122 -9.80 -11.30 -6.55
CA ILE A 122 -11.18 -11.22 -6.10
C ILE A 122 -11.37 -9.94 -5.27
N PRO A 123 -12.29 -9.03 -5.64
CA PRO A 123 -12.46 -7.75 -4.98
C PRO A 123 -13.31 -7.90 -3.70
N GLY A 124 -12.69 -8.51 -2.69
CA GLY A 124 -13.25 -8.69 -1.37
C GLY A 124 -12.24 -8.30 -0.31
N VAL A 125 -12.58 -7.35 0.56
CA VAL A 125 -11.72 -6.91 1.64
C VAL A 125 -12.49 -6.98 2.95
N ALA A 126 -11.96 -7.71 3.92
CA ALA A 126 -12.45 -7.75 5.29
C ALA A 126 -11.37 -7.20 6.22
N ASN A 127 -11.74 -6.22 7.05
CA ASN A 127 -10.84 -5.63 8.03
C ASN A 127 -11.57 -5.34 9.34
N ARG A 128 -10.81 -5.17 10.42
CA ARG A 128 -11.31 -4.70 11.71
C ARG A 128 -10.93 -3.23 11.85
N LEU A 129 -11.93 -2.35 11.83
CA LEU A 129 -11.75 -0.91 11.91
C LEU A 129 -12.03 -0.41 13.34
N LYS A 130 -11.26 0.59 13.77
CA LYS A 130 -11.52 1.33 15.02
C LYS A 130 -12.53 2.44 14.74
N MET A 131 -13.54 2.54 15.58
CA MET A 131 -14.61 3.54 15.52
C MET A 131 -14.70 4.26 16.86
N ALA A 132 -14.69 5.59 16.80
CA ALA A 132 -14.74 6.43 17.99
C ALA A 132 -16.15 6.47 18.62
N LYS A 133 -17.17 6.60 17.79
CA LYS A 133 -18.57 6.76 18.16
C LYS A 133 -19.47 6.28 17.03
N THR A 134 -20.79 6.30 17.25
CA THR A 134 -21.79 6.04 16.21
C THR A 134 -21.49 6.87 14.98
N THR A 135 -21.32 6.20 13.85
CA THR A 135 -20.82 6.82 12.62
C THR A 135 -21.42 6.13 11.41
N LYS A 136 -21.46 6.89 10.31
CA LYS A 136 -21.68 6.31 8.99
C LYS A 136 -20.35 5.77 8.49
N LEU A 137 -20.40 4.57 7.95
CA LEU A 137 -19.32 3.94 7.20
C LEU A 137 -19.61 4.08 5.73
N VAL A 138 -18.66 4.63 5.00
CA VAL A 138 -18.74 4.77 3.55
C VAL A 138 -17.62 3.93 2.95
N ALA A 139 -17.98 2.92 2.17
CA ALA A 139 -17.04 2.19 1.34
C ALA A 139 -17.07 2.76 -0.08
N ILE A 140 -15.90 3.00 -0.65
CA ILE A 140 -15.74 3.41 -2.04
C ILE A 140 -14.95 2.35 -2.78
N VAL A 141 -15.50 1.92 -3.90
CA VAL A 141 -14.88 0.96 -4.81
C VAL A 141 -14.67 1.66 -6.14
N GLU A 142 -13.43 1.67 -6.62
CA GLU A 142 -13.11 2.12 -7.96
C GLU A 142 -13.08 0.92 -8.90
N ALA A 143 -13.88 0.97 -9.96
CA ALA A 143 -13.91 -0.04 -11.01
C ALA A 143 -13.99 0.64 -12.38
N ASP A 144 -13.11 0.23 -13.30
CA ASP A 144 -13.06 0.76 -14.68
C ASP A 144 -13.00 2.32 -14.74
N GLY A 145 -12.34 2.95 -13.76
CA GLY A 145 -12.21 4.41 -13.64
C GLY A 145 -13.47 5.14 -13.13
N LYS A 146 -14.50 4.40 -12.71
CA LYS A 146 -15.71 4.90 -12.03
C LYS A 146 -15.66 4.60 -10.54
N LEU A 147 -16.23 5.49 -9.74
CA LEU A 147 -16.29 5.36 -8.29
C LEU A 147 -17.70 4.98 -7.86
N TYR A 148 -17.78 3.91 -7.08
CA TYR A 148 -19.01 3.39 -6.52
C TYR A 148 -18.97 3.51 -5.01
N SER A 149 -20.02 4.03 -4.40
CA SER A 149 -20.14 4.15 -2.95
C SER A 149 -21.22 3.23 -2.39
N ALA A 150 -20.95 2.70 -1.20
CA ALA A 150 -21.92 2.01 -0.35
C ALA A 150 -21.82 2.60 1.05
N THR A 151 -22.97 2.93 1.66
CA THR A 151 -23.01 3.53 3.00
C THR A 151 -23.79 2.64 3.95
N LYS A 152 -23.27 2.46 5.17
CA LYS A 152 -23.95 1.74 6.25
C LYS A 152 -23.72 2.44 7.58
N GLU A 153 -24.77 2.59 8.37
CA GLU A 153 -24.66 3.18 9.70
C GLU A 153 -24.31 2.11 10.73
N VAL A 154 -23.34 2.41 11.61
CA VAL A 154 -22.93 1.53 12.70
C VAL A 154 -23.01 2.30 14.01
N LYS A 155 -23.81 1.80 14.94
CA LYS A 155 -23.98 2.36 16.28
C LYS A 155 -22.93 1.76 17.20
N VAL A 156 -22.10 2.59 17.80
CA VAL A 156 -21.05 2.15 18.72
C VAL A 156 -21.53 2.43 20.14
N THR A 157 -21.63 1.41 20.97
CA THR A 157 -22.06 1.57 22.38
C THR A 157 -20.88 1.87 23.30
N VAL A 158 -19.70 1.29 23.03
CA VAL A 158 -18.45 1.59 23.73
C VAL A 158 -17.42 2.05 22.71
N GLY A 159 -17.07 3.33 22.73
CA GLY A 159 -16.07 3.92 21.83
C GLY A 159 -14.69 3.31 22.03
N GLY A 160 -13.97 3.02 20.94
CA GLY A 160 -12.62 2.40 21.01
C GLY A 160 -11.51 3.17 20.30
N CYS A 161 -11.80 4.39 19.86
CA CYS A 161 -10.77 5.35 19.46
C CYS A 161 -10.30 6.14 20.70
N GLY A 162 -9.82 5.39 21.70
CA GLY A 162 -9.42 5.92 22.99
C GLY A 162 -8.55 4.88 23.69
N GLY A 163 -7.25 5.00 23.49
CA GLY A 163 -6.28 4.66 24.53
C GLY A 163 -6.03 5.89 25.38
#